data_AF-A0A3B0BNY8-F1
#
_entry.id   AF-A0A3B0BNY8-F1
#
_cell.length_a   1.000
_cell.length_b   1.000
_cell.length_c   1.000
_cell.angle_alpha   90.00
_cell.angle_beta   90.00
_cell.angle_gamma   90.00
#
_symmetry.space_group_name_H-M   'P 1'
#
loop_
_entity.id
_entity.type
_entity.pdbx_description
1 polymer ?
#
loop_
_entity_poly.entity_id
_entity_poly.type
_entity_poly.pdbx_seq_one_letter_code
_entity_poly.pdbx_strand_id
1 'polypeptide(L)'
;MARSVVYGSVVQVSGVTGDVSVAGGEPPLYRVEVFPQARTRLTVEEARAQPARLLLARQGVVPFTGRAAELARLTRWRDGAPPVSVLLLHGSGGQGKTRLAARFAARSREAGWDVLQARHASDPAPVGPALVGPAAVEPAALRPTAVGPAARRADKTGTGVLMVADYAERWPVADLLELIRDAARQEGRPARVLLVARPAGAWWQPLANRLDRMGLEAQQLRLSTLADDPITSAGDLFAAAREQFAAALEAPEAHGVTPPSVVLSKDSGFRSVLAIHMAALAAVDRVRRSPAQAPAGLDTPAQFSAYLLNRERDHWQTLHANGRVTTPPDTLGRAVYTAALTGAMTYQDGRAALTAIDACRDGDAARLFTDHAAPYPSSTPHAGTVLEPLYPDVLAEDFIALTTPGHEVEDYAPDPWATGAARRLLAGKGGLPGWPRHAFYALASASARWPHLAEHELAPLYLTQLELVLESHDDDAVRLGLTVLATLPTSVLQRIRVPNPLPGFAGCVSFAAISAGVTCGMLADGEDPGIEDPGVENLDDEDPYERARAYLRHAERIALTGSTEDSLAAIDQTLAILLPLPADERVLRRVKALKERVLEALDRTEEADQE
;
A
#
# COMPACT_ATOMS: atom_id res chain seq x y z
N MET A 1 -0.73 48.38 29.73
CA MET A 1 -1.80 47.38 29.52
C MET A 1 -1.56 46.71 28.18
N ALA A 2 -1.18 45.43 28.16
CA ALA A 2 -0.96 44.71 26.91
C ALA A 2 -2.33 44.32 26.32
N ARG A 3 -2.62 44.83 25.12
CA ARG A 3 -3.80 44.43 24.33
C ARG A 3 -3.47 43.12 23.61
N SER A 4 -3.85 41.99 24.21
CA SER A 4 -3.85 40.72 23.49
C SER A 4 -5.16 40.58 22.73
N VAL A 5 -5.08 40.41 21.41
CA VAL A 5 -6.22 40.09 20.54
C VAL A 5 -6.13 38.61 20.21
N VAL A 6 -7.21 37.86 20.44
CA VAL A 6 -7.32 36.44 20.10
C VAL A 6 -8.27 36.32 18.91
N TYR A 7 -7.83 35.66 17.84
CA TYR A 7 -8.67 35.31 16.69
C TYR A 7 -9.07 33.83 16.80
N GLY A 8 -10.37 33.53 16.67
CA GLY A 8 -10.91 32.17 16.70
C GLY A 8 -11.98 31.95 17.79
N SER A 9 -12.53 30.73 17.84
CA SER A 9 -13.49 30.31 18.87
C SER A 9 -12.80 30.19 20.23
N VAL A 10 -13.23 30.99 21.20
CA VAL A 10 -12.73 30.89 22.59
C VAL A 10 -13.66 29.98 23.35
N VAL A 11 -13.16 28.81 23.79
CA VAL A 11 -13.90 27.93 24.70
C VAL A 11 -13.34 28.06 26.10
N GLN A 12 -14.15 28.62 27.01
CA GLN A 12 -13.80 28.77 28.41
C GLN A 12 -14.28 27.56 29.20
N VAL A 13 -13.35 26.87 29.85
CA VAL A 13 -13.61 25.70 30.70
C VAL A 13 -13.17 26.05 32.12
N SER A 14 -14.06 25.88 33.11
CA SER A 14 -13.75 26.13 34.52
C SER A 14 -14.32 25.04 35.43
N GLY A 15 -13.65 24.80 36.56
CA GLY A 15 -14.15 23.94 37.63
C GLY A 15 -14.11 22.43 37.37
N VAL A 16 -13.16 21.92 36.57
CA VAL A 16 -13.13 20.50 36.17
C VAL A 16 -12.06 19.71 36.92
N THR A 17 -12.45 18.58 37.51
CA THR A 17 -11.59 17.62 38.21
C THR A 17 -11.31 16.36 37.37
N GLY A 18 -11.44 16.45 36.04
CA GLY A 18 -11.26 15.35 35.06
C GLY A 18 -10.82 15.86 33.69
N ASP A 19 -10.76 14.98 32.68
CA ASP A 19 -10.37 15.38 31.31
C ASP A 19 -11.54 16.07 30.58
N VAL A 20 -11.23 17.17 29.89
CA VAL A 20 -12.20 17.94 29.11
C VAL A 20 -11.80 17.89 27.63
N SER A 21 -12.66 17.32 26.80
CA SER A 21 -12.53 17.39 25.33
C SER A 21 -13.54 18.40 24.78
N VAL A 22 -13.03 19.52 24.28
CA VAL A 22 -13.83 20.51 23.54
C VAL A 22 -13.73 20.19 22.05
N ALA A 23 -14.80 19.65 21.46
CA ALA A 23 -14.91 19.51 20.01
C ALA A 23 -15.51 20.80 19.42
N GLY A 24 -14.65 21.79 19.19
CA GLY A 24 -14.96 23.00 18.43
C GLY A 24 -13.81 23.27 17.47
N GLY A 25 -13.85 22.64 16.29
CA GLY A 25 -12.78 22.67 15.28
C GLY A 25 -12.85 21.47 14.35
N GLU A 26 -12.08 21.50 13.26
CA GLU A 26 -11.88 20.38 12.32
C GLU A 26 -11.56 19.08 13.06
N PRO A 27 -11.96 17.91 12.52
CA PRO A 27 -11.67 16.61 13.14
C PRO A 27 -10.16 16.43 13.37
N PRO A 28 -9.75 15.74 14.45
CA PRO A 28 -8.34 15.52 14.74
C PRO A 28 -7.68 14.74 13.60
N LEU A 29 -6.48 15.16 13.17
CA LEU A 29 -5.72 14.59 12.05
C LEU A 29 -5.39 13.09 12.22
N TYR A 30 -5.30 12.63 13.47
CA TYR A 30 -5.05 11.24 13.80
C TYR A 30 -5.57 10.93 15.21
N ARG A 31 -5.65 9.64 15.53
CA ARG A 31 -6.00 9.13 16.86
C ARG A 31 -4.93 8.17 17.38
N VAL A 32 -4.89 8.02 18.71
CA VAL A 32 -3.94 7.15 19.39
C VAL A 32 -4.67 6.13 20.25
N GLU A 33 -4.40 4.85 20.01
CA GLU A 33 -5.02 3.71 20.67
C GLU A 33 -3.97 2.87 21.40
N VAL A 34 -4.39 2.00 22.33
CA VAL A 34 -3.47 1.02 22.93
C VAL A 34 -3.10 0.02 21.84
N PHE A 35 -1.80 -0.20 21.61
CA PHE A 35 -1.39 -1.11 20.56
C PHE A 35 -1.91 -2.53 20.86
N PRO A 36 -2.50 -3.26 19.90
CA PRO A 36 -3.21 -4.51 20.18
C PRO A 36 -2.34 -5.56 20.87
N GLN A 37 -2.93 -6.29 21.84
CA GLN A 37 -2.27 -7.40 22.55
C GLN A 37 -2.95 -8.76 22.32
N ALA A 38 -4.28 -8.76 22.12
CA ALA A 38 -5.07 -9.97 22.13
C ALA A 38 -4.90 -10.79 20.83
N ARG A 39 -4.62 -12.08 21.01
CA ARG A 39 -4.63 -13.09 19.94
C ARG A 39 -5.90 -13.91 20.08
N THR A 40 -6.94 -13.60 19.31
CA THR A 40 -8.08 -14.51 19.22
C THR A 40 -7.67 -15.68 18.35
N ARG A 41 -7.40 -16.83 18.98
CA ARG A 41 -7.07 -18.07 18.25
C ARG A 41 -8.31 -18.54 17.50
N LEU A 42 -8.11 -18.93 16.24
CA LEU A 42 -9.14 -19.61 15.46
C LEU A 42 -9.39 -20.99 16.03
N THR A 43 -10.65 -21.40 16.03
CA THR A 43 -11.01 -22.81 16.16
C THR A 43 -10.54 -23.58 14.92
N VAL A 44 -10.39 -24.91 15.05
CA VAL A 44 -10.01 -25.77 13.92
C VAL A 44 -11.05 -25.70 12.79
N GLU A 45 -12.34 -25.58 13.14
CA GLU A 45 -13.41 -25.43 12.17
C GLU A 45 -13.28 -24.12 11.37
N GLU A 46 -13.09 -22.98 12.05
CA GLU A 46 -12.85 -21.69 11.38
C GLU A 46 -11.58 -21.71 10.51
N ALA A 47 -10.51 -22.34 11.01
CA ALA A 47 -9.26 -22.48 10.26
C ALA A 47 -9.43 -23.34 9.01
N ARG A 48 -10.21 -24.43 9.06
CA ARG A 48 -10.50 -25.29 7.90
C ARG A 48 -11.47 -24.64 6.91
N ALA A 49 -12.36 -23.79 7.40
CA ALA A 49 -13.31 -23.03 6.58
C ALA A 49 -12.61 -21.92 5.79
N GLN A 50 -11.71 -21.16 6.43
CA GLN A 50 -10.94 -20.08 5.82
C GLN A 50 -9.45 -20.17 6.19
N PRO A 51 -8.68 -21.05 5.52
CA PRO A 51 -7.27 -21.29 5.86
C PRO A 51 -6.40 -20.04 5.82
N ALA A 52 -6.67 -19.10 4.90
CA ALA A 52 -5.90 -17.86 4.75
C ALA A 52 -5.85 -17.02 6.04
N ARG A 53 -6.85 -17.15 6.93
CA ARG A 53 -6.84 -16.48 8.24
C ARG A 53 -5.67 -16.93 9.12
N LEU A 54 -5.10 -18.12 8.93
CA LEU A 54 -3.91 -18.57 9.66
C LEU A 54 -2.63 -17.77 9.31
N LEU A 55 -2.61 -17.07 8.18
CA LEU A 55 -1.49 -16.23 7.73
C LEU A 55 -1.46 -14.86 8.42
N LEU A 56 -2.57 -14.44 9.03
CA LEU A 56 -2.70 -13.16 9.71
C LEU A 56 -1.62 -12.98 10.78
N ALA A 57 -0.92 -11.84 10.76
CA ALA A 57 0.11 -11.52 11.75
C ALA A 57 -0.43 -11.58 13.20
N ARG A 58 -1.68 -11.16 13.41
CA ARG A 58 -2.37 -11.20 14.72
C ARG A 58 -2.63 -12.62 15.24
N GLN A 59 -2.75 -13.62 14.34
CA GLN A 59 -2.95 -15.01 14.74
C GLN A 59 -1.66 -15.63 15.26
N GLY A 60 -0.51 -15.27 14.69
CA GLY A 60 0.80 -15.69 15.19
C GLY A 60 1.01 -17.21 15.22
N VAL A 61 0.33 -17.94 14.31
CA VAL A 61 0.37 -19.41 14.23
C VAL A 61 1.79 -19.91 14.05
N VAL A 62 2.48 -19.43 13.00
CA VAL A 62 3.92 -19.65 12.86
C VAL A 62 4.66 -18.70 13.80
N PRO A 63 5.47 -19.20 14.76
CA PRO A 63 6.26 -18.37 15.67
C PRO A 63 7.13 -17.35 14.95
N PHE A 64 7.48 -16.26 15.66
CA PHE A 64 8.42 -15.28 15.12
C PHE A 64 9.84 -15.85 15.14
N THR A 65 10.44 -16.00 13.97
CA THR A 65 11.79 -16.54 13.76
C THR A 65 12.68 -15.54 13.01
N GLY A 66 13.99 -15.68 13.21
CA GLY A 66 14.99 -14.79 12.60
C GLY A 66 14.91 -13.34 13.08
N ARG A 67 15.53 -12.42 12.32
CA ARG A 67 15.54 -10.97 12.56
C ARG A 67 16.13 -10.52 13.90
N ALA A 68 17.03 -11.32 14.47
CA ALA A 68 17.63 -11.02 15.77
C ALA A 68 18.45 -9.72 15.72
N ALA A 69 19.17 -9.48 14.62
CA ALA A 69 19.96 -8.27 14.41
C ALA A 69 19.08 -7.02 14.32
N GLU A 70 17.99 -7.09 13.56
CA GLU A 70 17.02 -5.99 13.41
C GLU A 70 16.31 -5.69 14.72
N LEU A 71 15.90 -6.72 15.47
CA LEU A 71 15.28 -6.54 16.77
C LEU A 71 16.26 -5.96 17.80
N ALA A 72 17.54 -6.36 17.76
CA ALA A 72 18.59 -5.76 18.57
C ALA A 72 18.86 -4.30 18.18
N ARG A 73 18.79 -3.96 16.88
CA ARG A 73 18.90 -2.58 16.39
C ARG A 73 17.73 -1.72 16.86
N LEU A 74 16.49 -2.21 16.77
CA LEU A 74 15.30 -1.52 17.29
C LEU A 74 15.39 -1.31 18.81
N THR A 75 15.91 -2.31 19.55
CA THR A 75 16.11 -2.21 21.00
C THR A 75 17.16 -1.14 21.34
N ARG A 76 18.31 -1.14 20.65
CA ARG A 76 19.35 -0.10 20.84
C ARG A 76 18.83 1.30 20.51
N TRP A 77 18.03 1.43 19.46
CA TRP A 77 17.40 2.70 19.10
C TRP A 77 16.42 3.19 20.18
N ARG A 78 15.57 2.29 20.70
CA ARG A 78 14.67 2.60 21.82
C ARG A 78 15.43 3.13 23.03
N ASP A 79 16.52 2.44 23.40
CA ASP A 79 17.30 2.74 24.60
C ASP A 79 18.35 3.86 24.37
N GLY A 80 18.33 4.52 23.21
CA GLY A 80 19.23 5.62 22.88
C GLY A 80 19.06 6.85 23.77
N ALA A 81 20.08 7.71 23.79
CA ALA A 81 20.12 8.92 24.62
C ALA A 81 19.09 10.01 24.26
N PRO A 82 18.72 10.25 22.97
CA PRO A 82 17.81 11.33 22.63
C PRO A 82 16.44 11.19 23.31
N PRO A 83 15.84 12.30 23.80
CA PRO A 83 14.53 12.27 24.41
C PRO A 83 13.46 11.89 23.39
N VAL A 84 13.62 12.27 22.12
CA VAL A 84 12.70 11.93 21.02
C VAL A 84 13.52 11.39 19.86
N SER A 85 13.09 10.27 19.28
CA SER A 85 13.72 9.73 18.07
C SER A 85 12.68 9.05 17.18
N VAL A 86 12.88 9.13 15.87
CA VAL A 86 12.00 8.58 14.83
C VAL A 86 12.76 7.52 14.05
N LEU A 87 12.13 6.36 13.82
CA LEU A 87 12.70 5.31 12.98
C LEU A 87 11.68 4.85 11.95
N LEU A 88 12.11 4.82 10.68
CA LEU A 88 11.36 4.22 9.58
C LEU A 88 11.74 2.74 9.40
N LEU A 89 10.80 1.84 9.65
CA LEU A 89 10.89 0.42 9.31
C LEU A 89 10.20 0.18 7.97
N HIS A 90 10.96 -0.19 6.93
CA HIS A 90 10.42 -0.36 5.59
C HIS A 90 10.93 -1.62 4.87
N GLY A 91 10.20 -2.06 3.84
CA GLY A 91 10.52 -3.24 3.06
C GLY A 91 9.34 -3.68 2.19
N SER A 92 9.56 -4.63 1.28
CA SER A 92 8.51 -5.13 0.39
C SER A 92 7.36 -5.83 1.16
N GLY A 93 6.22 -6.02 0.48
CA GLY A 93 5.10 -6.79 1.00
C GLY A 93 5.53 -8.19 1.45
N GLY A 94 4.89 -8.72 2.50
CA GLY A 94 5.16 -10.09 2.95
C GLY A 94 6.47 -10.35 3.71
N GLN A 95 7.32 -9.32 3.96
CA GLN A 95 8.60 -9.50 4.67
C GLN A 95 8.52 -9.55 6.20
N GLY A 96 7.31 -9.48 6.77
CA GLY A 96 7.11 -9.58 8.22
C GLY A 96 7.29 -8.27 9.00
N LYS A 97 7.22 -7.10 8.36
CA LYS A 97 7.29 -5.78 9.03
C LYS A 97 6.35 -5.65 10.23
N THR A 98 5.05 -5.91 10.01
CA THR A 98 4.02 -5.86 11.05
C THR A 98 4.29 -6.88 12.17
N ARG A 99 4.82 -8.06 11.83
CA ARG A 99 5.24 -9.08 12.81
C ARG A 99 6.45 -8.61 13.64
N LEU A 100 7.45 -7.98 13.02
CA LEU A 100 8.61 -7.40 13.71
C LEU A 100 8.19 -6.24 14.62
N ALA A 101 7.35 -5.33 14.12
CA ALA A 101 6.81 -4.22 14.91
C ALA A 101 6.01 -4.72 16.12
N ALA A 102 5.16 -5.72 15.95
CA ALA A 102 4.43 -6.34 17.05
C ALA A 102 5.35 -7.05 18.07
N ARG A 103 6.41 -7.74 17.60
CA ARG A 103 7.40 -8.37 18.49
C ARG A 103 8.20 -7.33 19.27
N PHE A 104 8.59 -6.24 18.63
CA PHE A 104 9.28 -5.12 19.27
C PHE A 104 8.37 -4.35 20.24
N ALA A 105 7.10 -4.17 19.91
CA ALA A 105 6.08 -3.61 20.80
C ALA A 105 5.93 -4.48 22.06
N ALA A 106 5.83 -5.80 21.92
CA ALA A 106 5.79 -6.71 23.06
C ALA A 106 7.03 -6.58 23.96
N ARG A 107 8.24 -6.61 23.38
CA ARG A 107 9.49 -6.42 24.14
C ARG A 107 9.62 -5.05 24.80
N SER A 108 9.06 -4.01 24.20
CA SER A 108 9.07 -2.67 24.77
C SER A 108 8.16 -2.57 26.00
N ARG A 109 6.99 -3.23 25.97
CA ARG A 109 6.13 -3.36 27.15
C ARG A 109 6.78 -4.14 28.27
N GLU A 110 7.43 -5.26 27.93
CA GLU A 110 8.21 -6.05 28.90
C GLU A 110 9.30 -5.20 29.58
N ALA A 111 9.83 -4.19 28.88
CA ALA A 111 10.78 -3.21 29.39
C ALA A 111 10.13 -1.97 30.08
N GLY A 112 8.81 -1.99 30.29
CA GLY A 112 8.08 -0.92 30.99
C GLY A 112 7.65 0.28 30.12
N TRP A 113 7.76 0.20 28.79
CA TRP A 113 7.31 1.26 27.89
C TRP A 113 5.80 1.18 27.63
N ASP A 114 5.17 2.35 27.55
CA ASP A 114 3.81 2.47 27.04
C ASP A 114 3.83 2.37 25.52
N VAL A 115 3.17 1.36 24.98
CA VAL A 115 3.16 1.11 23.54
C VAL A 115 1.78 1.39 22.95
N LEU A 116 1.76 2.40 22.09
CA LEU A 116 0.58 3.02 21.51
C LEU A 116 0.60 2.86 19.98
N GLN A 117 -0.58 2.79 19.38
CA GLN A 117 -0.76 2.75 17.93
C GLN A 117 -1.40 4.06 17.47
N ALA A 118 -0.77 4.73 16.50
CA ALA A 118 -1.33 5.88 15.81
C ALA A 118 -2.11 5.41 14.57
N ARG A 119 -3.30 5.98 14.36
CA ARG A 119 -4.19 5.73 13.21
C ARG A 119 -4.59 7.07 12.59
N HIS A 120 -4.59 7.17 11.28
CA HIS A 120 -4.92 8.43 10.61
C HIS A 120 -6.42 8.73 10.77
N ALA A 121 -6.85 9.99 10.67
CA ALA A 121 -8.27 10.34 10.74
C ALA A 121 -9.11 9.64 9.66
N SER A 122 -8.51 9.41 8.49
CA SER A 122 -9.14 8.66 7.39
C SER A 122 -9.30 7.17 7.70
N ASP A 123 -8.53 6.62 8.65
CA ASP A 123 -8.77 5.26 9.10
C ASP A 123 -10.06 5.25 9.93
N PRO A 124 -10.90 4.24 9.84
CA PRO A 124 -12.19 4.29 10.53
C PRO A 124 -12.02 4.14 12.05
N ALA A 125 -12.59 5.07 12.81
CA ALA A 125 -12.47 5.09 14.27
C ALA A 125 -13.62 4.32 14.95
N PRO A 126 -13.36 3.64 16.09
CA PRO A 126 -14.40 3.26 17.05
C PRO A 126 -15.32 4.45 17.34
N VAL A 127 -16.61 4.33 17.06
CA VAL A 127 -17.61 5.29 17.49
C VAL A 127 -17.75 5.04 18.98
N GLY A 128 -17.07 5.84 19.81
CA GLY A 128 -17.43 5.95 21.22
C GLY A 128 -18.92 6.28 21.30
N PRO A 129 -19.66 5.82 22.33
CA PRO A 129 -21.11 5.94 22.35
C PRO A 129 -21.51 7.41 22.21
N ALA A 130 -21.97 7.78 21.02
CA ALA A 130 -22.66 9.03 20.78
C ALA A 130 -23.96 8.95 21.58
N LEU A 131 -24.10 9.86 22.53
CA LEU A 131 -25.28 10.06 23.36
C LEU A 131 -26.55 10.13 22.51
N VAL A 132 -27.30 9.03 22.45
CA VAL A 132 -28.69 9.03 21.98
C VAL A 132 -29.52 8.24 22.98
N GLY A 133 -30.36 8.95 23.72
CA GLY A 133 -31.51 8.40 24.46
C GLY A 133 -31.58 8.80 25.94
N PRO A 134 -32.70 9.38 26.43
CA PRO A 134 -32.88 9.72 27.83
C PRO A 134 -33.33 8.48 28.64
N ALA A 135 -33.07 8.55 29.95
CA ALA A 135 -33.60 7.72 31.05
C ALA A 135 -32.71 6.56 31.57
N ALA A 136 -32.09 6.89 32.72
CA ALA A 136 -31.98 6.11 33.96
C ALA A 136 -31.43 4.67 33.90
N VAL A 137 -30.26 4.45 34.50
CA VAL A 137 -30.04 3.90 35.86
C VAL A 137 -28.52 3.96 36.17
N GLU A 138 -28.13 4.42 37.36
CA GLU A 138 -26.78 4.35 37.96
C GLU A 138 -26.82 3.44 39.22
N PRO A 139 -25.69 3.07 39.87
CA PRO A 139 -24.34 2.74 39.38
C PRO A 139 -23.69 1.52 40.11
N ALA A 140 -22.64 0.91 39.54
CA ALA A 140 -21.40 0.48 40.23
C ALA A 140 -20.62 -0.61 39.46
N ALA A 141 -19.29 -0.46 39.45
CA ALA A 141 -18.30 -1.48 39.08
C ALA A 141 -18.19 -1.88 37.61
N LEU A 142 -17.82 -0.92 36.76
CA LEU A 142 -16.88 -1.06 35.64
C LEU A 142 -16.81 0.34 35.01
N ARG A 143 -15.71 1.07 35.26
CA ARG A 143 -15.46 2.35 34.59
C ARG A 143 -14.57 2.10 33.38
N PRO A 144 -15.10 1.97 32.16
CA PRO A 144 -14.30 2.23 30.98
C PRO A 144 -14.12 3.75 30.89
N THR A 145 -12.91 4.23 31.21
CA THR A 145 -12.48 5.60 30.95
C THR A 145 -12.29 5.77 29.44
N ALA A 146 -13.39 6.10 28.75
CA ALA A 146 -13.35 6.62 27.39
C ALA A 146 -12.84 8.07 27.45
N VAL A 147 -11.55 8.26 27.18
CA VAL A 147 -10.93 9.57 26.95
C VAL A 147 -10.99 9.85 25.45
N GLY A 148 -11.37 11.09 25.08
CA GLY A 148 -11.56 11.52 23.69
C GLY A 148 -10.31 11.43 22.79
N PRO A 149 -10.46 11.66 21.47
CA PRO A 149 -9.54 11.19 20.44
C PRO A 149 -8.22 11.97 20.25
N ALA A 150 -7.89 12.94 21.10
CA ALA A 150 -6.60 13.62 21.06
C ALA A 150 -5.76 13.21 22.28
N ALA A 151 -4.70 12.45 22.02
CA ALA A 151 -3.67 12.02 22.97
C ALA A 151 -4.21 11.32 24.23
N ARG A 152 -4.40 9.99 24.15
CA ARG A 152 -4.29 9.16 25.35
C ARG A 152 -2.91 9.43 25.95
N ARG A 153 -2.84 10.25 27.00
CA ARG A 153 -1.60 10.44 27.76
C ARG A 153 -1.21 9.05 28.25
N ALA A 154 -0.03 8.62 27.84
CA ALA A 154 0.57 7.38 28.29
C ALA A 154 0.50 7.33 29.82
N ASP A 155 0.22 6.17 30.41
CA ASP A 155 0.08 6.06 31.86
C ASP A 155 1.34 6.62 32.52
N LYS A 156 1.23 7.56 33.46
CA LYS A 156 2.37 8.35 33.97
C LYS A 156 3.44 7.49 34.68
N THR A 157 3.22 6.18 34.79
CA THR A 157 4.09 5.20 35.45
C THR A 157 5.10 4.53 34.51
N GLY A 158 4.96 4.62 33.18
CA GLY A 158 5.85 3.93 32.24
C GLY A 158 7.22 4.61 32.08
N THR A 159 8.25 3.85 31.67
CA THR A 159 9.64 4.34 31.53
C THR A 159 9.88 5.15 30.26
N GLY A 160 8.98 5.06 29.27
CA GLY A 160 9.01 5.78 28.00
C GLY A 160 7.77 5.49 27.16
N VAL A 161 7.58 6.21 26.05
CA VAL A 161 6.44 6.03 25.12
C VAL A 161 6.94 5.56 23.75
N LEU A 162 6.42 4.44 23.28
CA LEU A 162 6.62 3.95 21.91
C LEU A 162 5.33 4.15 21.12
N MET A 163 5.36 5.07 20.16
CA MET A 163 4.29 5.29 19.20
C MET A 163 4.56 4.52 17.91
N VAL A 164 3.64 3.67 17.49
CA VAL A 164 3.74 2.91 16.22
C VAL A 164 2.69 3.43 15.24
N ALA A 165 3.11 3.93 14.09
CA ALA A 165 2.23 4.25 12.97
C ALA A 165 2.44 3.20 11.87
N ASP A 166 1.43 2.37 11.62
CA ASP A 166 1.47 1.37 10.54
C ASP A 166 0.90 1.98 9.25
N TYR A 167 1.43 1.55 8.11
CA TYR A 167 1.16 2.15 6.79
C TYR A 167 1.43 3.67 6.77
N ALA A 168 2.55 4.11 7.35
CA ALA A 168 2.91 5.52 7.45
C ALA A 168 3.01 6.23 6.09
N GLU A 169 3.34 5.51 5.02
CA GLU A 169 3.37 6.01 3.64
C GLU A 169 1.98 6.41 3.11
N ARG A 170 0.89 6.05 3.80
CA ARG A 170 -0.47 6.47 3.44
C ARG A 170 -0.86 7.81 4.08
N TRP A 171 -0.06 8.32 5.01
CA TRP A 171 -0.36 9.55 5.73
C TRP A 171 0.21 10.76 5.01
N PRO A 172 -0.46 11.91 5.00
CA PRO A 172 0.17 13.16 4.59
C PRO A 172 1.39 13.45 5.48
N VAL A 173 2.48 13.94 4.88
CA VAL A 173 3.73 14.28 5.60
C VAL A 173 3.47 15.31 6.70
N ALA A 174 2.53 16.23 6.50
CA ALA A 174 2.13 17.21 7.50
C ALA A 174 1.56 16.55 8.76
N ASP A 175 0.72 15.53 8.61
CA ASP A 175 0.04 14.86 9.71
C ASP A 175 1.00 13.96 10.49
N LEU A 176 1.96 13.34 9.81
CA LEU A 176 3.08 12.63 10.46
C LEU A 176 3.96 13.58 11.29
N LEU A 177 4.18 14.81 10.82
CA LEU A 177 4.93 15.82 11.58
C LEU A 177 4.17 16.24 12.84
N GLU A 178 2.86 16.40 12.77
CA GLU A 178 2.03 16.67 13.96
C GLU A 178 2.07 15.50 14.96
N LEU A 179 1.93 14.26 14.48
CA LEU A 179 2.11 13.06 15.31
C LEU A 179 3.46 13.06 16.05
N ILE A 180 4.54 13.39 15.36
CA ILE A 180 5.89 13.41 15.95
C ILE A 180 6.03 14.56 16.95
N ARG A 181 5.47 15.73 16.66
CA ARG A 181 5.45 16.88 17.61
C ARG A 181 4.68 16.53 18.87
N ASP A 182 3.54 15.86 18.75
CA ASP A 182 2.73 15.45 19.89
C ASP A 182 3.39 14.35 20.72
N ALA A 183 4.11 13.43 20.06
CA ALA A 183 4.98 12.49 20.77
C ALA A 183 6.11 13.21 21.53
N ALA A 184 6.68 14.27 20.94
CA ALA A 184 7.72 15.08 21.57
C ALA A 184 7.21 15.92 22.76
N ARG A 185 5.91 16.26 22.78
CA ARG A 185 5.26 17.01 23.87
C ARG A 185 4.94 16.16 25.10
N GLN A 186 5.21 14.85 25.09
CA GLN A 186 5.04 13.99 26.27
C GLN A 186 6.10 14.35 27.33
N GLU A 187 5.77 15.32 28.20
CA GLU A 187 6.71 15.88 29.19
C GLU A 187 7.27 14.80 30.13
N GLY A 188 8.60 14.81 30.29
CA GLY A 188 9.32 14.04 31.31
C GLY A 188 9.65 12.58 30.97
N ARG A 189 9.34 12.09 29.76
CA ARG A 189 9.60 10.70 29.35
C ARG A 189 10.18 10.62 27.93
N PRO A 190 11.09 9.67 27.64
CA PRO A 190 11.59 9.47 26.29
C PRO A 190 10.47 8.95 25.37
N ALA A 191 10.38 9.52 24.17
CA ALA A 191 9.44 9.14 23.12
C ALA A 191 10.17 8.50 21.92
N ARG A 192 9.59 7.43 21.39
CA ARG A 192 10.07 6.71 20.21
C ARG A 192 8.93 6.58 19.22
N VAL A 193 9.12 7.10 18.01
CA VAL A 193 8.12 6.99 16.93
C VAL A 193 8.62 6.00 15.90
N LEU A 194 7.97 4.84 15.83
CA LEU A 194 8.23 3.81 14.84
C LEU A 194 7.22 3.97 13.70
N LEU A 195 7.69 4.44 12.56
CA LEU A 195 6.92 4.47 11.32
C LEU A 195 7.14 3.14 10.60
N VAL A 196 6.08 2.39 10.36
CA VAL A 196 6.12 1.16 9.58
C VAL A 196 5.52 1.46 8.22
N ALA A 197 6.29 1.18 7.18
CA ALA A 197 5.86 1.44 5.82
C ALA A 197 6.22 0.28 4.89
N ARG A 198 5.49 0.13 3.80
CA ARG A 198 6.02 -0.56 2.61
C ARG A 198 7.04 0.39 1.92
N PRO A 199 7.71 0.00 0.81
CA PRO A 199 9.08 0.44 0.54
C PRO A 199 9.25 1.96 0.75
N ALA A 200 10.34 2.37 1.41
CA ALA A 200 10.62 3.77 1.70
C ALA A 200 10.58 4.56 0.39
N GLY A 201 9.43 5.17 0.16
CA GLY A 201 9.18 5.98 -1.01
C GLY A 201 9.88 7.31 -0.88
N ALA A 202 9.70 8.13 -1.90
CA ALA A 202 10.31 9.45 -1.92
C ALA A 202 9.73 10.44 -0.88
N TRP A 203 8.65 10.11 -0.16
CA TRP A 203 8.15 10.88 0.99
C TRP A 203 9.06 10.89 2.21
N TRP A 204 9.88 9.86 2.39
CA TRP A 204 10.71 9.78 3.58
C TRP A 204 11.79 10.88 3.58
N GLN A 205 12.36 11.19 2.43
CA GLN A 205 13.38 12.23 2.29
C GLN A 205 12.91 13.63 2.77
N PRO A 206 11.78 14.19 2.30
CA PRO A 206 11.29 15.47 2.78
C PRO A 206 10.87 15.43 4.25
N LEU A 207 10.35 14.30 4.75
CA LEU A 207 10.07 14.13 6.18
C LEU A 207 11.36 14.17 7.01
N ALA A 208 12.36 13.35 6.66
CA ALA A 208 13.64 13.27 7.36
C ALA A 208 14.36 14.63 7.37
N ASN A 209 14.36 15.36 6.25
CA ASN A 209 14.94 16.71 6.17
C ASN A 209 14.22 17.71 7.09
N ARG A 210 12.88 17.58 7.24
CA ARG A 210 12.12 18.41 8.18
C ARG A 210 12.42 18.03 9.64
N LEU A 211 12.58 16.73 9.94
CA LEU A 211 12.96 16.25 11.26
C LEU A 211 14.36 16.71 11.68
N ASP A 212 15.33 16.65 10.76
CA ASP A 212 16.68 17.15 10.97
C ASP A 212 16.70 18.65 11.30
N ARG A 213 15.94 19.46 10.55
CA ARG A 213 15.75 20.90 10.87
C ARG A 213 15.08 21.15 12.22
N MET A 214 14.34 20.18 12.76
CA MET A 214 13.75 20.25 14.10
C MET A 214 14.70 19.71 15.18
N GLY A 215 15.92 19.29 14.81
CA GLY A 215 16.89 18.67 15.73
C GLY A 215 16.50 17.27 16.18
N LEU A 216 15.63 16.58 15.42
CA LEU A 216 15.16 15.23 15.74
C LEU A 216 15.94 14.19 14.94
N GLU A 217 16.49 13.20 15.64
CA GLU A 217 17.18 12.09 14.99
C GLU A 217 16.18 11.19 14.25
N ALA A 218 16.40 11.03 12.93
CA ALA A 218 15.63 10.17 12.05
C ALA A 218 16.50 9.03 11.51
N GLN A 219 16.16 7.79 11.85
CA GLN A 219 16.86 6.59 11.39
C GLN A 219 16.00 5.77 10.40
N GLN A 220 16.65 4.92 9.61
CA GLN A 220 16.00 4.02 8.66
C GLN A 220 16.47 2.59 8.85
N LEU A 221 15.52 1.65 8.85
CA LEU A 221 15.76 0.21 8.89
C LEU A 221 15.04 -0.45 7.71
N ARG A 222 15.80 -0.75 6.66
CA ARG A 222 15.34 -1.58 5.55
C ARG A 222 15.33 -3.04 5.97
N LEU A 223 14.19 -3.72 5.82
CA LEU A 223 14.11 -5.18 5.87
C LEU A 223 14.45 -5.75 4.49
N SER A 224 15.57 -6.45 4.42
CA SER A 224 15.91 -7.41 3.36
C SER A 224 14.92 -8.59 3.38
N THR A 225 15.03 -9.55 2.47
CA THR A 225 14.15 -10.73 2.57
C THR A 225 14.57 -11.69 3.69
N LEU A 226 13.58 -12.35 4.30
CA LEU A 226 13.72 -13.50 5.22
C LEU A 226 14.78 -14.49 4.74
N ALA A 227 14.52 -15.00 3.54
CA ALA A 227 15.24 -16.13 2.98
C ALA A 227 16.68 -15.80 2.58
N ASP A 228 17.08 -14.51 2.58
CA ASP A 228 18.45 -14.03 2.35
C ASP A 228 19.32 -14.04 3.60
N ASP A 229 18.73 -14.30 4.77
CA ASP A 229 19.48 -14.45 6.01
C ASP A 229 20.40 -15.68 5.92
N PRO A 230 21.73 -15.54 6.13
CA PRO A 230 22.67 -16.66 6.08
C PRO A 230 22.32 -17.82 7.03
N ILE A 231 21.55 -17.54 8.08
CA ILE A 231 21.20 -18.48 9.14
C ILE A 231 19.87 -19.18 8.84
N THR A 232 18.99 -18.58 8.02
CA THR A 232 17.61 -19.07 7.84
C THR A 232 17.33 -19.39 6.37
N SER A 233 17.25 -20.69 6.03
CA SER A 233 16.92 -21.10 4.67
C SER A 233 15.41 -21.04 4.38
N ALA A 234 15.04 -20.88 3.11
CA ALA A 234 13.63 -20.94 2.67
C ALA A 234 12.99 -22.30 2.99
N GLY A 235 13.77 -23.38 2.92
CA GLY A 235 13.32 -24.74 3.28
C GLY A 235 12.99 -24.86 4.77
N ASP A 236 13.80 -24.27 5.65
CA ASP A 236 13.54 -24.28 7.09
C ASP A 236 12.28 -23.46 7.44
N LEU A 237 12.11 -22.30 6.80
CA LEU A 237 10.89 -21.48 6.94
C LEU A 237 9.65 -22.26 6.49
N PHE A 238 9.74 -22.96 5.36
CA PHE A 238 8.66 -23.81 4.88
C PHE A 238 8.34 -24.93 5.87
N ALA A 239 9.35 -25.67 6.34
CA ALA A 239 9.17 -26.79 7.26
C ALA A 239 8.55 -26.34 8.58
N ALA A 240 9.03 -25.24 9.16
CA ALA A 240 8.46 -24.67 10.37
C ALA A 240 7.01 -24.20 10.18
N ALA A 241 6.69 -23.56 9.04
CA ALA A 241 5.33 -23.16 8.73
C ALA A 241 4.39 -24.35 8.54
N ARG A 242 4.85 -25.37 7.78
CA ARG A 242 4.13 -26.62 7.53
C ARG A 242 3.73 -27.30 8.84
N GLU A 243 4.65 -27.45 9.78
CA GLU A 243 4.36 -28.07 11.08
C GLU A 243 3.25 -27.34 11.85
N GLN A 244 3.33 -26.00 11.89
CA GLN A 244 2.35 -25.19 12.62
C GLN A 244 0.97 -25.19 11.94
N PHE A 245 0.93 -25.16 10.61
CA PHE A 245 -0.32 -25.25 9.87
C PHE A 245 -0.93 -26.67 9.91
N ALA A 246 -0.10 -27.72 9.86
CA ALA A 246 -0.57 -29.09 10.01
C ALA A 246 -1.20 -29.31 11.39
N ALA A 247 -0.60 -28.76 12.45
CA ALA A 247 -1.19 -28.77 13.78
C ALA A 247 -2.49 -27.96 13.84
N ALA A 248 -2.51 -26.73 13.29
CA ALA A 248 -3.69 -25.85 13.34
C ALA A 248 -4.89 -26.38 12.54
N LEU A 249 -4.64 -27.15 11.47
CA LEU A 249 -5.67 -27.76 10.64
C LEU A 249 -5.99 -29.22 11.04
N GLU A 250 -5.31 -29.74 12.07
CA GLU A 250 -5.34 -31.16 12.47
C GLU A 250 -5.17 -32.09 11.24
N ALA A 251 -4.06 -31.90 10.52
CA ALA A 251 -3.72 -32.59 9.28
C ALA A 251 -2.42 -33.40 9.44
N PRO A 252 -2.42 -34.53 10.18
CA PRO A 252 -1.22 -35.31 10.46
C PRO A 252 -0.52 -35.85 9.20
N GLU A 253 -1.27 -36.13 8.14
CA GLU A 253 -0.76 -36.54 6.83
C GLU A 253 0.16 -35.50 6.17
N ALA A 254 0.05 -34.23 6.54
CA ALA A 254 0.81 -33.15 5.92
C ALA A 254 2.24 -32.97 6.47
N HIS A 255 2.63 -33.70 7.53
CA HIS A 255 3.97 -33.58 8.13
C HIS A 255 5.11 -33.97 7.17
N GLY A 256 4.83 -34.81 6.17
CA GLY A 256 5.82 -35.26 5.18
C GLY A 256 5.93 -34.38 3.94
N VAL A 257 5.14 -33.31 3.82
CA VAL A 257 5.11 -32.47 2.60
C VAL A 257 6.44 -31.76 2.41
N THR A 258 7.01 -31.90 1.22
CA THR A 258 8.24 -31.22 0.80
C THR A 258 7.94 -29.85 0.19
N PRO A 259 8.84 -28.86 0.35
CA PRO A 259 8.69 -27.57 -0.32
C PRO A 259 8.67 -27.72 -1.84
N PRO A 260 7.76 -27.02 -2.56
CA PRO A 260 7.84 -26.90 -4.01
C PRO A 260 9.19 -26.31 -4.45
N SER A 261 9.72 -26.74 -5.60
CA SER A 261 11.03 -26.29 -6.10
C SER A 261 11.11 -24.77 -6.23
N VAL A 262 10.00 -24.13 -6.63
CA VAL A 262 9.91 -22.68 -6.79
C VAL A 262 10.14 -21.91 -5.48
N VAL A 263 9.78 -22.50 -4.33
CA VAL A 263 10.00 -21.92 -2.99
C VAL A 263 11.50 -21.91 -2.64
N LEU A 264 12.25 -22.85 -3.22
CA LEU A 264 13.69 -22.95 -3.06
C LEU A 264 14.46 -22.13 -4.11
N SER A 265 13.77 -21.58 -5.13
CA SER A 265 14.40 -20.73 -6.14
C SER A 265 14.93 -19.44 -5.52
N LYS A 266 16.03 -18.93 -6.08
CA LYS A 266 16.62 -17.64 -5.69
C LYS A 266 15.88 -16.43 -6.29
N ASP A 267 14.87 -16.66 -7.11
CA ASP A 267 14.08 -15.60 -7.74
C ASP A 267 13.44 -14.67 -6.68
N SER A 268 13.62 -13.37 -6.89
CA SER A 268 13.34 -12.33 -5.89
C SER A 268 11.86 -12.24 -5.47
N GLY A 269 10.92 -12.65 -6.34
CA GLY A 269 9.48 -12.68 -6.05
C GLY A 269 9.06 -13.75 -5.03
N PHE A 270 9.87 -14.79 -4.84
CA PHE A 270 9.50 -15.98 -4.06
C PHE A 270 10.05 -15.98 -2.63
N ARG A 271 10.98 -15.08 -2.33
CA ARG A 271 11.74 -15.06 -1.07
C ARG A 271 11.09 -14.27 0.06
N SER A 272 9.86 -13.77 -0.13
CA SER A 272 9.11 -13.18 0.98
C SER A 272 8.67 -14.27 1.95
N VAL A 273 8.79 -14.02 3.25
CA VAL A 273 8.37 -14.96 4.31
C VAL A 273 6.90 -15.35 4.12
N LEU A 274 6.06 -14.39 3.74
CA LEU A 274 4.65 -14.65 3.49
C LEU A 274 4.42 -15.57 2.29
N ALA A 275 5.15 -15.42 1.17
CA ALA A 275 5.02 -16.31 0.02
C ALA A 275 5.36 -17.77 0.40
N ILE A 276 6.42 -17.97 1.18
CA ILE A 276 6.80 -19.28 1.72
C ILE A 276 5.69 -19.85 2.61
N HIS A 277 5.11 -19.02 3.49
CA HIS A 277 4.00 -19.45 4.34
C HIS A 277 2.71 -19.75 3.55
N MET A 278 2.40 -18.98 2.51
CA MET A 278 1.26 -19.26 1.61
C MET A 278 1.44 -20.60 0.89
N ALA A 279 2.65 -20.88 0.39
CA ALA A 279 2.99 -22.16 -0.22
C ALA A 279 2.84 -23.32 0.78
N ALA A 280 3.37 -23.17 2.00
CA ALA A 280 3.24 -24.17 3.04
C ALA A 280 1.78 -24.43 3.43
N LEU A 281 0.99 -23.37 3.63
CA LEU A 281 -0.42 -23.47 3.98
C LEU A 281 -1.24 -24.14 2.86
N ALA A 282 -1.03 -23.73 1.60
CA ALA A 282 -1.70 -24.30 0.44
C ALA A 282 -1.38 -25.81 0.32
N ALA A 283 -0.11 -26.17 0.48
CA ALA A 283 0.31 -27.57 0.41
C ALA A 283 -0.28 -28.43 1.55
N VAL A 284 -0.31 -27.91 2.79
CA VAL A 284 -0.92 -28.60 3.94
C VAL A 284 -2.43 -28.78 3.75
N ASP A 285 -3.17 -27.72 3.43
CA ASP A 285 -4.63 -27.84 3.26
C ASP A 285 -5.00 -28.74 2.09
N ARG A 286 -4.20 -28.74 1.01
CA ARG A 286 -4.43 -29.60 -0.15
C ARG A 286 -4.25 -31.07 0.20
N VAL A 287 -3.16 -31.44 0.88
CA VAL A 287 -2.91 -32.82 1.30
C VAL A 287 -3.99 -33.29 2.28
N ARG A 288 -4.45 -32.40 3.18
CA ARG A 288 -5.56 -32.69 4.09
C ARG A 288 -6.87 -33.03 3.36
N ARG A 289 -7.17 -32.32 2.27
CA ARG A 289 -8.40 -32.52 1.48
C ARG A 289 -8.30 -33.71 0.55
N SER A 290 -7.13 -33.90 -0.06
CA SER A 290 -6.89 -34.91 -1.08
C SER A 290 -5.52 -35.56 -0.86
N PRO A 291 -5.39 -36.52 0.07
CA PRO A 291 -4.10 -37.16 0.36
C PRO A 291 -3.46 -37.83 -0.86
N ALA A 292 -4.27 -38.31 -1.81
CA ALA A 292 -3.83 -38.93 -3.06
C ALA A 292 -3.31 -37.93 -4.12
N GLN A 293 -3.58 -36.62 -3.94
CA GLN A 293 -3.13 -35.54 -4.82
C GLN A 293 -2.01 -34.74 -4.13
N ALA A 294 -0.98 -35.41 -3.60
CA ALA A 294 0.26 -34.79 -3.11
C ALA A 294 0.92 -33.90 -4.21
N PRO A 295 1.76 -32.89 -3.89
CA PRO A 295 1.81 -31.56 -4.51
C PRO A 295 2.32 -31.50 -5.97
N ALA A 296 1.62 -32.10 -6.93
CA ALA A 296 1.74 -31.77 -8.34
C ALA A 296 0.81 -30.59 -8.69
N GLY A 297 1.34 -29.54 -9.34
CA GLY A 297 0.55 -28.45 -9.95
C GLY A 297 0.49 -27.11 -9.20
N LEU A 298 1.23 -26.93 -8.09
CA LEU A 298 1.36 -25.62 -7.42
C LEU A 298 2.84 -25.20 -7.45
N ASP A 299 3.24 -24.57 -8.55
CA ASP A 299 4.65 -24.26 -8.87
C ASP A 299 4.91 -22.76 -9.04
N THR A 300 3.90 -21.91 -8.81
CA THR A 300 4.02 -20.44 -8.92
C THR A 300 3.29 -19.72 -7.76
N PRO A 301 3.63 -18.45 -7.45
CA PRO A 301 2.97 -17.69 -6.38
C PRO A 301 1.51 -17.44 -6.71
N ALA A 302 1.25 -17.17 -7.98
CA ALA A 302 -0.07 -17.01 -8.56
C ALA A 302 -0.97 -18.22 -8.24
N GLN A 303 -0.44 -19.44 -8.39
CA GLN A 303 -1.16 -20.68 -8.08
C GLN A 303 -1.40 -20.86 -6.57
N PHE A 304 -0.43 -20.51 -5.70
CA PHE A 304 -0.66 -20.56 -4.25
C PHE A 304 -1.77 -19.60 -3.82
N SER A 305 -1.76 -18.36 -4.35
CA SER A 305 -2.80 -17.37 -4.07
C SER A 305 -4.14 -17.81 -4.65
N ALA A 306 -4.19 -18.28 -5.92
CA ALA A 306 -5.39 -18.81 -6.55
C ALA A 306 -6.00 -19.98 -5.75
N TYR A 307 -5.17 -20.91 -5.26
CA TYR A 307 -5.63 -21.99 -4.40
C TYR A 307 -6.33 -21.46 -3.14
N LEU A 308 -5.68 -20.54 -2.41
CA LEU A 308 -6.23 -19.96 -1.18
C LEU A 308 -7.50 -19.12 -1.44
N LEU A 309 -7.56 -18.40 -2.56
CA LEU A 309 -8.75 -17.62 -2.94
C LEU A 309 -9.91 -18.51 -3.39
N ASN A 310 -9.64 -19.65 -4.04
CA ASN A 310 -10.65 -20.66 -4.29
C ASN A 310 -11.20 -21.24 -2.97
N ARG A 311 -10.37 -21.36 -1.91
CA ARG A 311 -10.87 -21.72 -0.57
C ARG A 311 -11.84 -20.67 -0.01
N GLU A 312 -11.58 -19.38 -0.23
CA GLU A 312 -12.49 -18.30 0.16
C GLU A 312 -13.82 -18.38 -0.62
N ARG A 313 -13.76 -18.59 -1.94
CA ARG A 313 -14.96 -18.77 -2.78
C ARG A 313 -15.81 -19.96 -2.35
N ASP A 314 -15.18 -21.11 -2.07
CA ASP A 314 -15.86 -22.29 -1.53
C ASP A 314 -16.55 -21.99 -0.19
N HIS A 315 -15.91 -21.18 0.66
CA HIS A 315 -16.49 -20.78 1.93
C HIS A 315 -17.72 -19.90 1.73
N TRP A 316 -17.67 -18.93 0.81
CA TRP A 316 -18.83 -18.09 0.45
C TRP A 316 -19.99 -18.92 -0.10
N GLN A 317 -19.70 -19.89 -0.98
CA GLN A 317 -20.68 -20.84 -1.49
C GLN A 317 -21.33 -21.65 -0.35
N THR A 318 -20.52 -22.12 0.60
CA THR A 318 -21.00 -22.87 1.77
C THR A 318 -21.89 -22.01 2.67
N LEU A 319 -21.51 -20.75 2.93
CA LEU A 319 -22.31 -19.82 3.71
C LEU A 319 -23.67 -19.56 3.04
N HIS A 320 -23.69 -19.36 1.72
CA HIS A 320 -24.90 -19.12 0.95
C HIS A 320 -25.79 -20.37 0.89
N ALA A 321 -25.22 -21.54 0.58
CA ALA A 321 -25.96 -22.80 0.51
C ALA A 321 -26.61 -23.19 1.84
N ASN A 322 -25.98 -22.83 2.96
CA ASN A 322 -26.50 -23.05 4.31
C ASN A 322 -27.44 -21.93 4.80
N GLY A 323 -27.76 -20.94 3.96
CA GLY A 323 -28.62 -19.80 4.32
C GLY A 323 -28.05 -18.90 5.42
N ARG A 324 -26.73 -18.98 5.68
CA ARG A 324 -26.04 -18.10 6.64
C ARG A 324 -25.88 -16.68 6.10
N VAL A 325 -25.78 -16.57 4.78
CA VAL A 325 -25.84 -15.33 4.03
C VAL A 325 -26.86 -15.47 2.91
N THR A 326 -27.49 -14.38 2.52
CA THR A 326 -28.49 -14.36 1.44
C THR A 326 -27.93 -13.83 0.12
N THR A 327 -26.79 -13.16 0.18
CA THR A 327 -26.08 -12.60 -0.96
C THR A 327 -25.40 -13.72 -1.76
N PRO A 328 -25.61 -13.79 -3.09
CA PRO A 328 -24.92 -14.77 -3.93
C PRO A 328 -23.39 -14.64 -3.85
N PRO A 329 -22.62 -15.73 -3.97
CA PRO A 329 -21.15 -15.72 -3.84
C PRO A 329 -20.45 -14.69 -4.73
N ASP A 330 -20.92 -14.48 -5.96
CA ASP A 330 -20.31 -13.50 -6.88
C ASP A 330 -20.49 -12.07 -6.37
N THR A 331 -21.70 -11.70 -5.92
CA THR A 331 -21.97 -10.37 -5.35
C THR A 331 -21.19 -10.17 -4.05
N LEU A 332 -21.03 -11.22 -3.25
CA LEU A 332 -20.17 -11.17 -2.06
C LEU A 332 -18.70 -10.92 -2.45
N GLY A 333 -18.21 -11.60 -3.49
CA GLY A 333 -16.87 -11.38 -4.06
C GLY A 333 -16.64 -9.94 -4.52
N ARG A 334 -17.66 -9.27 -5.06
CA ARG A 334 -17.59 -7.84 -5.43
C ARG A 334 -17.46 -6.92 -4.23
N ALA A 335 -18.13 -7.23 -3.11
CA ALA A 335 -17.93 -6.52 -1.86
C ALA A 335 -16.51 -6.73 -1.31
N VAL A 336 -15.97 -7.96 -1.38
CA VAL A 336 -14.58 -8.27 -0.98
C VAL A 336 -13.58 -7.52 -1.87
N TYR A 337 -13.85 -7.41 -3.18
CA TYR A 337 -13.01 -6.67 -4.12
C TYR A 337 -13.02 -5.18 -3.78
N THR A 338 -14.20 -4.64 -3.47
CA THR A 338 -14.36 -3.25 -3.02
C THR A 338 -13.59 -3.02 -1.71
N ALA A 339 -13.74 -3.90 -0.73
CA ALA A 339 -13.04 -3.86 0.55
C ALA A 339 -11.51 -3.93 0.38
N ALA A 340 -11.01 -4.77 -0.53
CA ALA A 340 -9.59 -4.89 -0.84
C ALA A 340 -9.00 -3.59 -1.43
N LEU A 341 -9.78 -2.87 -2.25
CA LEU A 341 -9.37 -1.57 -2.80
C LEU A 341 -9.44 -0.46 -1.76
N THR A 342 -10.45 -0.45 -0.90
CA THR A 342 -10.77 0.75 -0.12
C THR A 342 -10.35 0.69 1.34
N GLY A 343 -10.16 -0.50 1.88
CA GLY A 343 -10.03 -0.72 3.31
C GLY A 343 -11.38 -0.74 4.03
N ALA A 344 -11.34 -1.04 5.33
CA ALA A 344 -12.51 -0.84 6.19
C ALA A 344 -12.91 0.65 6.16
N MET A 345 -14.20 0.95 6.24
CA MET A 345 -14.71 2.32 6.18
C MET A 345 -15.99 2.52 6.98
N THR A 346 -16.43 3.78 7.11
CA THR A 346 -17.72 4.08 7.74
C THR A 346 -18.87 3.52 6.89
N TYR A 347 -20.03 3.31 7.51
CA TYR A 347 -21.21 2.82 6.79
C TYR A 347 -21.59 3.69 5.58
N GLN A 348 -21.50 5.03 5.69
CA GLN A 348 -21.87 5.94 4.60
C GLN A 348 -20.88 5.90 3.44
N ASP A 349 -19.59 5.93 3.76
CA ASP A 349 -18.52 5.78 2.78
C ASP A 349 -18.62 4.43 2.07
N GLY A 350 -18.94 3.37 2.83
CA GLY A 350 -19.16 2.02 2.29
C GLY A 350 -20.27 1.99 1.26
N ARG A 351 -21.38 2.68 1.53
CA ARG A 351 -22.49 2.77 0.57
C ARG A 351 -22.06 3.50 -0.69
N ALA A 352 -21.37 4.64 -0.54
CA ALA A 352 -20.86 5.40 -1.66
C ALA A 352 -19.89 4.57 -2.51
N ALA A 353 -18.98 3.81 -1.88
CA ALA A 353 -18.03 2.93 -2.56
C ALA A 353 -18.72 1.80 -3.32
N LEU A 354 -19.67 1.08 -2.70
CA LEU A 354 -20.41 0.00 -3.36
C LEU A 354 -21.25 0.50 -4.54
N THR A 355 -21.84 1.68 -4.43
CA THR A 355 -22.56 2.33 -5.54
C THR A 355 -21.59 2.76 -6.64
N ALA A 356 -20.48 3.42 -6.30
CA ALA A 356 -19.52 3.93 -7.28
C ALA A 356 -18.87 2.82 -8.11
N ILE A 357 -18.56 1.68 -7.49
CA ILE A 357 -17.95 0.53 -8.17
C ILE A 357 -18.97 -0.36 -8.91
N ASP A 358 -20.27 -0.13 -8.68
CA ASP A 358 -21.39 -0.96 -9.16
C ASP A 358 -21.36 -2.40 -8.60
N ALA A 359 -21.07 -2.57 -7.31
CA ALA A 359 -20.99 -3.89 -6.68
C ALA A 359 -22.36 -4.51 -6.40
N CYS A 360 -23.40 -3.69 -6.20
CA CYS A 360 -24.76 -4.15 -5.91
C CYS A 360 -25.80 -3.16 -6.41
N ARG A 361 -27.05 -3.63 -6.53
CA ARG A 361 -28.21 -2.78 -6.85
C ARG A 361 -28.48 -1.75 -5.76
N ASP A 362 -29.10 -0.65 -6.15
CA ASP A 362 -29.54 0.38 -5.21
C ASP A 362 -30.45 -0.22 -4.12
N GLY A 363 -30.12 0.08 -2.86
CA GLY A 363 -30.84 -0.41 -1.69
C GLY A 363 -30.32 -1.73 -1.10
N ASP A 364 -29.53 -2.52 -1.83
CA ASP A 364 -29.03 -3.82 -1.34
C ASP A 364 -27.77 -3.70 -0.47
N ALA A 365 -27.11 -2.54 -0.42
CA ALA A 365 -25.86 -2.32 0.31
C ALA A 365 -25.95 -2.73 1.80
N ALA A 366 -27.07 -2.45 2.47
CA ALA A 366 -27.26 -2.81 3.88
C ALA A 366 -27.21 -4.33 4.12
N ARG A 367 -27.86 -5.09 3.22
CA ARG A 367 -27.85 -6.57 3.25
C ARG A 367 -26.45 -7.09 2.92
N LEU A 368 -25.83 -6.50 1.90
CA LEU A 368 -24.48 -6.87 1.49
C LEU A 368 -23.45 -6.67 2.60
N PHE A 369 -23.51 -5.56 3.37
CA PHE A 369 -22.63 -5.38 4.52
C PHE A 369 -22.84 -6.42 5.61
N THR A 370 -24.10 -6.77 5.89
CA THR A 370 -24.45 -7.76 6.91
C THR A 370 -23.90 -9.14 6.52
N ASP A 371 -24.12 -9.54 5.27
CA ASP A 371 -23.65 -10.82 4.72
C ASP A 371 -22.11 -10.85 4.58
N HIS A 372 -21.48 -9.74 4.20
CA HIS A 372 -20.02 -9.60 4.13
C HIS A 372 -19.34 -9.69 5.51
N ALA A 373 -20.00 -9.21 6.56
CA ALA A 373 -19.47 -9.28 7.92
C ALA A 373 -19.40 -10.71 8.48
N ALA A 374 -20.08 -11.70 7.86
CA ALA A 374 -20.00 -13.10 8.29
C ALA A 374 -18.62 -13.73 8.05
N PRO A 375 -18.05 -13.72 6.81
CA PRO A 375 -16.69 -14.17 6.58
C PRO A 375 -15.61 -13.14 6.98
N TYR A 376 -15.94 -11.84 6.96
CA TYR A 376 -15.00 -10.75 7.26
C TYR A 376 -15.55 -9.83 8.35
N PRO A 377 -15.58 -10.30 9.61
CA PRO A 377 -16.03 -9.47 10.72
C PRO A 377 -15.09 -8.29 10.93
N SER A 378 -15.66 -7.12 11.20
CA SER A 378 -14.90 -5.90 11.49
C SER A 378 -13.86 -6.14 12.60
N SER A 379 -12.64 -5.67 12.37
CA SER A 379 -11.58 -5.66 13.38
C SER A 379 -11.86 -4.68 14.52
N THR A 380 -12.81 -3.76 14.32
CA THR A 380 -13.29 -2.78 15.29
C THR A 380 -14.84 -2.79 15.37
N PRO A 381 -15.47 -3.82 15.96
CA PRO A 381 -16.93 -4.00 15.91
C PRO A 381 -17.76 -2.82 16.43
N HIS A 382 -17.22 -2.07 17.39
CA HIS A 382 -17.85 -0.88 17.95
C HIS A 382 -17.61 0.41 17.12
N ALA A 383 -16.90 0.31 16.01
CA ALA A 383 -16.62 1.41 15.08
C ALA A 383 -17.72 1.66 14.06
N GLY A 384 -18.73 0.79 13.96
CA GLY A 384 -19.73 0.89 12.89
C GLY A 384 -19.09 0.79 11.50
N THR A 385 -17.98 0.06 11.40
CA THR A 385 -17.22 -0.10 10.18
C THR A 385 -17.73 -1.25 9.35
N VAL A 386 -17.67 -1.06 8.04
CA VAL A 386 -18.08 -2.04 7.04
C VAL A 386 -16.90 -2.31 6.09
N LEU A 387 -17.04 -3.35 5.26
CA LEU A 387 -16.06 -3.72 4.23
C LEU A 387 -14.66 -4.02 4.83
N GLU A 388 -14.60 -4.83 5.89
CA GLU A 388 -13.31 -5.32 6.41
C GLU A 388 -12.59 -6.12 5.30
N PRO A 389 -11.35 -5.76 4.91
CA PRO A 389 -10.67 -6.42 3.81
C PRO A 389 -10.36 -7.90 4.06
N LEU A 390 -10.18 -8.64 2.97
CA LEU A 390 -9.47 -9.92 3.01
C LEU A 390 -8.02 -9.66 3.46
N TYR A 391 -7.47 -10.58 4.25
CA TYR A 391 -6.07 -10.52 4.70
C TYR A 391 -5.36 -11.86 4.49
N PRO A 392 -4.03 -11.85 4.36
CA PRO A 392 -3.12 -10.69 4.39
C PRO A 392 -3.24 -9.81 3.14
N ASP A 393 -2.82 -8.56 3.22
CA ASP A 393 -2.94 -7.60 2.11
C ASP A 393 -2.40 -8.11 0.77
N VAL A 394 -1.29 -8.88 0.78
CA VAL A 394 -0.70 -9.48 -0.44
C VAL A 394 -1.70 -10.42 -1.12
N LEU A 395 -2.52 -11.13 -0.34
CA LEU A 395 -3.60 -11.98 -0.85
C LEU A 395 -4.80 -11.15 -1.33
N ALA A 396 -5.06 -10.00 -0.71
CA ALA A 396 -6.08 -9.05 -1.19
C ALA A 396 -5.67 -8.39 -2.52
N GLU A 397 -4.39 -8.03 -2.66
CA GLU A 397 -3.78 -7.56 -3.91
C GLU A 397 -3.89 -8.64 -5.01
N ASP A 398 -3.60 -9.91 -4.67
CA ASP A 398 -3.79 -11.04 -5.59
C ASP A 398 -5.27 -11.28 -5.92
N PHE A 399 -6.18 -11.04 -4.97
CA PHE A 399 -7.61 -11.14 -5.23
C PHE A 399 -8.10 -10.08 -6.21
N ILE A 400 -7.60 -8.84 -6.11
CA ILE A 400 -7.87 -7.79 -7.11
C ILE A 400 -7.39 -8.27 -8.48
N ALA A 401 -6.13 -8.73 -8.56
CA ALA A 401 -5.52 -9.16 -9.81
C ALA A 401 -6.21 -10.35 -10.47
N LEU A 402 -6.54 -11.38 -9.70
CA LEU A 402 -7.14 -12.62 -10.19
C LEU A 402 -8.66 -12.48 -10.44
N THR A 403 -9.31 -11.48 -9.84
CA THR A 403 -10.71 -11.20 -10.16
C THR A 403 -10.83 -10.37 -11.45
N THR A 404 -9.84 -9.53 -11.75
CA THR A 404 -9.80 -8.71 -12.97
C THR A 404 -9.30 -9.53 -14.18
N PRO A 405 -10.03 -9.54 -15.30
CA PRO A 405 -9.60 -10.24 -16.52
C PRO A 405 -8.23 -9.77 -17.03
N GLY A 406 -7.45 -10.70 -17.60
CA GLY A 406 -6.14 -10.42 -18.23
C GLY A 406 -4.97 -11.27 -17.73
N HIS A 407 -5.16 -12.10 -16.72
CA HIS A 407 -4.15 -13.06 -16.26
C HIS A 407 -4.30 -14.44 -16.92
N GLU A 408 -3.24 -15.25 -16.91
CA GLU A 408 -3.21 -16.60 -17.50
C GLU A 408 -3.35 -17.75 -16.48
N VAL A 409 -3.71 -17.45 -15.24
CA VAL A 409 -3.92 -18.47 -14.20
C VAL A 409 -5.17 -19.32 -14.49
N GLU A 410 -4.97 -20.55 -14.98
CA GLU A 410 -6.04 -21.46 -15.42
C GLU A 410 -7.04 -21.84 -14.30
N ASP A 411 -6.54 -22.07 -13.08
CA ASP A 411 -7.36 -22.56 -11.97
C ASP A 411 -8.20 -21.47 -11.28
N TYR A 412 -8.23 -20.25 -11.81
CA TYR A 412 -8.99 -19.15 -11.23
C TYR A 412 -9.75 -18.35 -12.29
N ALA A 413 -11.07 -18.50 -12.33
CA ALA A 413 -11.88 -17.73 -13.27
C ALA A 413 -12.03 -16.26 -12.82
N PRO A 414 -11.68 -15.27 -13.67
CA PRO A 414 -11.94 -13.86 -13.40
C PRO A 414 -13.45 -13.55 -13.49
N ASP A 415 -13.88 -12.44 -12.88
CA ASP A 415 -15.25 -11.92 -13.02
C ASP A 415 -15.23 -10.79 -14.08
N PRO A 416 -15.95 -10.92 -15.21
CA PRO A 416 -16.05 -9.85 -16.22
C PRO A 416 -16.52 -8.50 -15.65
N TRP A 417 -17.24 -8.49 -14.53
CA TRP A 417 -17.62 -7.26 -13.83
C TRP A 417 -16.41 -6.43 -13.37
N ALA A 418 -15.29 -7.07 -13.03
CA ALA A 418 -14.12 -6.38 -12.51
C ALA A 418 -13.42 -5.50 -13.56
N THR A 419 -13.68 -5.71 -14.85
CA THR A 419 -13.20 -4.84 -15.94
C THR A 419 -13.62 -3.40 -15.70
N GLY A 420 -12.64 -2.52 -15.48
CA GLY A 420 -12.84 -1.10 -15.19
C GLY A 420 -13.49 -0.82 -13.83
N ALA A 421 -13.59 -1.80 -12.92
CA ALA A 421 -14.21 -1.60 -11.61
C ALA A 421 -13.42 -0.60 -10.76
N ALA A 422 -12.09 -0.73 -10.73
CA ALA A 422 -11.24 0.24 -10.03
C ALA A 422 -11.42 1.65 -10.61
N ARG A 423 -11.54 1.76 -11.94
CA ARG A 423 -11.84 3.03 -12.61
C ARG A 423 -13.21 3.60 -12.23
N ARG A 424 -14.26 2.79 -12.17
CA ARG A 424 -15.59 3.27 -11.74
C ARG A 424 -15.58 3.79 -10.31
N LEU A 425 -14.92 3.06 -9.40
CA LEU A 425 -14.74 3.48 -8.01
C LEU A 425 -14.03 4.84 -7.88
N LEU A 426 -12.98 5.05 -8.68
CA LEU A 426 -12.15 6.26 -8.64
C LEU A 426 -12.72 7.42 -9.48
N ALA A 427 -13.63 7.15 -10.42
CA ALA A 427 -14.30 8.15 -11.26
C ALA A 427 -15.40 8.96 -10.55
N GLY A 428 -15.74 8.61 -9.31
CA GLY A 428 -16.83 9.25 -8.56
C GLY A 428 -16.63 10.75 -8.38
N LYS A 429 -17.38 11.55 -9.14
CA LYS A 429 -17.46 13.02 -8.98
C LYS A 429 -18.28 13.38 -7.75
N GLY A 430 -17.69 13.31 -6.58
CA GLY A 430 -18.28 13.87 -5.36
C GLY A 430 -17.25 13.84 -4.26
N GLY A 431 -16.68 15.00 -3.90
CA GLY A 431 -15.55 15.17 -2.99
C GLY A 431 -15.41 14.02 -2.00
N LEU A 432 -14.54 13.06 -2.31
CA LEU A 432 -14.58 11.74 -1.68
C LEU A 432 -13.74 11.79 -0.37
N PRO A 433 -14.32 11.39 0.78
CA PRO A 433 -13.57 11.10 2.00
C PRO A 433 -12.49 10.04 1.73
N GLY A 434 -11.29 10.19 2.31
CA GLY A 434 -10.25 9.18 2.64
C GLY A 434 -9.84 8.02 1.69
N TRP A 435 -10.77 7.31 1.03
CA TRP A 435 -10.53 6.04 0.35
C TRP A 435 -9.85 6.11 -1.03
N PRO A 436 -9.91 7.19 -1.84
CA PRO A 436 -9.24 7.21 -3.15
C PRO A 436 -7.74 6.92 -3.03
N ARG A 437 -7.08 7.50 -2.02
CA ARG A 437 -5.67 7.22 -1.73
C ARG A 437 -5.41 5.74 -1.44
N HIS A 438 -6.29 5.10 -0.65
CA HIS A 438 -6.17 3.68 -0.35
C HIS A 438 -6.35 2.83 -1.62
N ALA A 439 -7.34 3.15 -2.44
CA ALA A 439 -7.63 2.45 -3.69
C ALA A 439 -6.49 2.58 -4.71
N PHE A 440 -5.92 3.77 -4.88
CA PHE A 440 -4.72 3.94 -5.70
C PHE A 440 -3.54 3.14 -5.15
N TYR A 441 -3.32 3.18 -3.84
CA TYR A 441 -2.23 2.43 -3.22
C TYR A 441 -2.39 0.91 -3.40
N ALA A 442 -3.59 0.38 -3.16
CA ALA A 442 -3.92 -1.03 -3.30
C ALA A 442 -3.77 -1.49 -4.76
N LEU A 443 -4.31 -0.71 -5.71
CA LEU A 443 -4.19 -0.99 -7.13
C LEU A 443 -2.73 -0.94 -7.59
N ALA A 444 -1.98 0.10 -7.25
CA ALA A 444 -0.57 0.21 -7.61
C ALA A 444 0.27 -0.93 -7.00
N SER A 445 -0.01 -1.30 -5.73
CA SER A 445 0.65 -2.45 -5.09
C SER A 445 0.37 -3.77 -5.80
N ALA A 446 -0.88 -4.00 -6.22
CA ALA A 446 -1.28 -5.19 -6.99
C ALA A 446 -0.63 -5.19 -8.38
N SER A 447 -0.68 -4.05 -9.09
CA SER A 447 -0.07 -3.84 -10.41
C SER A 447 1.45 -4.06 -10.42
N ALA A 448 2.15 -3.83 -9.28
CA ALA A 448 3.58 -4.10 -9.17
C ALA A 448 3.94 -5.59 -9.33
N ARG A 449 2.97 -6.49 -9.10
CA ARG A 449 3.15 -7.95 -9.24
C ARG A 449 2.39 -8.53 -10.43
N TRP A 450 1.38 -7.82 -10.92
CA TRP A 450 0.44 -8.28 -11.93
C TRP A 450 0.42 -7.29 -13.11
N PRO A 451 1.21 -7.55 -14.18
CA PRO A 451 1.36 -6.64 -15.30
C PRO A 451 0.04 -6.29 -16.00
N HIS A 452 -0.91 -7.23 -16.08
CA HIS A 452 -2.21 -6.97 -16.72
C HIS A 452 -3.02 -5.89 -16.01
N LEU A 453 -2.93 -5.78 -14.68
CA LEU A 453 -3.55 -4.67 -13.94
C LEU A 453 -2.87 -3.34 -14.25
N ALA A 454 -1.54 -3.34 -14.39
CA ALA A 454 -0.80 -2.13 -14.73
C ALA A 454 -1.20 -1.62 -16.12
N GLU A 455 -1.36 -2.52 -17.09
CA GLU A 455 -1.77 -2.21 -18.46
C GLU A 455 -3.25 -1.84 -18.59
N HIS A 456 -4.16 -2.60 -18.00
CA HIS A 456 -5.60 -2.47 -18.28
C HIS A 456 -6.39 -1.61 -17.28
N GLU A 457 -5.87 -1.41 -16.06
CA GLU A 457 -6.56 -0.62 -15.02
C GLU A 457 -5.76 0.63 -14.64
N LEU A 458 -4.50 0.46 -14.23
CA LEU A 458 -3.68 1.56 -13.72
C LEU A 458 -3.34 2.58 -14.81
N ALA A 459 -2.85 2.15 -15.96
CA ALA A 459 -2.49 3.05 -17.05
C ALA A 459 -3.69 3.91 -17.53
N PRO A 460 -4.88 3.35 -17.84
CA PRO A 460 -6.04 4.15 -18.22
C PRO A 460 -6.52 5.14 -17.16
N LEU A 461 -6.41 4.78 -15.87
CA LEU A 461 -6.70 5.69 -14.76
C LEU A 461 -5.77 6.91 -14.78
N TYR A 462 -4.48 6.68 -15.00
CA TYR A 462 -3.49 7.74 -15.13
C TYR A 462 -3.73 8.63 -16.35
N LEU A 463 -4.33 8.11 -17.42
CA LEU A 463 -4.65 8.89 -18.62
C LEU A 463 -5.87 9.79 -18.46
N THR A 464 -6.87 9.33 -17.72
CA THR A 464 -8.21 9.94 -17.74
C THR A 464 -8.50 10.81 -16.53
N GLN A 465 -7.80 10.62 -15.42
CA GLN A 465 -8.18 11.20 -14.12
C GLN A 465 -7.04 11.83 -13.34
N LEU A 466 -5.85 11.94 -13.93
CA LEU A 466 -4.68 12.37 -13.19
C LEU A 466 -4.88 13.74 -12.52
N GLU A 467 -5.52 14.70 -13.20
CA GLU A 467 -5.81 16.03 -12.64
C GLU A 467 -6.59 15.98 -11.32
N LEU A 468 -7.51 15.02 -11.16
CA LEU A 468 -8.29 14.82 -9.92
C LEU A 468 -7.47 14.19 -8.79
N VAL A 469 -6.45 13.41 -9.13
CA VAL A 469 -5.52 12.81 -8.16
C VAL A 469 -4.43 13.81 -7.75
N LEU A 470 -4.22 14.86 -8.56
CA LEU A 470 -3.12 15.82 -8.45
C LEU A 470 -3.41 17.05 -7.61
N GLU A 471 -4.62 17.25 -7.09
CA GLU A 471 -4.89 18.35 -6.16
C GLU A 471 -4.00 18.28 -4.90
N SER A 472 -3.43 17.11 -4.58
CA SER A 472 -2.33 16.94 -3.62
C SER A 472 -1.03 16.53 -4.33
N HIS A 473 -0.16 17.50 -4.63
CA HIS A 473 1.12 17.30 -5.34
C HIS A 473 2.15 16.42 -4.57
N ASP A 474 1.83 15.95 -3.36
CA ASP A 474 2.69 15.19 -2.45
C ASP A 474 2.15 13.77 -2.13
N ASP A 475 1.33 13.17 -3.00
CA ASP A 475 0.76 11.83 -2.73
C ASP A 475 1.66 10.66 -3.15
N ASP A 476 2.10 9.86 -2.18
CA ASP A 476 2.91 8.65 -2.42
C ASP A 476 2.21 7.57 -3.23
N ALA A 477 0.88 7.45 -3.14
CA ALA A 477 0.13 6.47 -3.91
C ALA A 477 0.32 6.73 -5.42
N VAL A 478 0.33 8.02 -5.81
CA VAL A 478 0.60 8.44 -7.19
C VAL A 478 2.02 8.10 -7.60
N ARG A 479 3.00 8.32 -6.72
CA ARG A 479 4.41 8.03 -7.01
C ARG A 479 4.66 6.54 -7.15
N LEU A 480 4.04 5.72 -6.29
CA LEU A 480 4.10 4.26 -6.40
C LEU A 480 3.52 3.80 -7.74
N GLY A 481 2.34 4.31 -8.13
CA GLY A 481 1.76 3.96 -9.42
C GLY A 481 2.61 4.43 -10.60
N LEU A 482 3.24 5.61 -10.55
CA LEU A 482 4.21 6.03 -11.57
C LEU A 482 5.42 5.11 -11.64
N THR A 483 5.95 4.67 -10.49
CA THR A 483 7.07 3.71 -10.48
C THR A 483 6.66 2.39 -11.12
N VAL A 484 5.45 1.90 -10.85
CA VAL A 484 4.94 0.67 -11.47
C VAL A 484 4.75 0.86 -12.98
N LEU A 485 4.11 1.94 -13.40
CA LEU A 485 3.93 2.23 -14.83
C LEU A 485 5.27 2.38 -15.57
N ALA A 486 6.28 2.96 -14.93
CA ALA A 486 7.63 3.07 -15.51
C ALA A 486 8.31 1.71 -15.76
N THR A 487 7.81 0.61 -15.18
CA THR A 487 8.31 -0.75 -15.44
C THR A 487 7.55 -1.47 -16.56
N LEU A 488 6.49 -0.86 -17.10
CA LEU A 488 5.75 -1.46 -18.20
C LEU A 488 6.60 -1.49 -19.48
N PRO A 489 6.42 -2.52 -20.34
CA PRO A 489 7.07 -2.55 -21.65
C PRO A 489 6.76 -1.28 -22.45
N THR A 490 7.72 -0.80 -23.22
CA THR A 490 7.55 0.38 -24.08
C THR A 490 6.32 0.24 -24.97
N SER A 491 6.05 -0.94 -25.53
CA SER A 491 4.86 -1.21 -26.34
C SER A 491 3.53 -0.94 -25.64
N VAL A 492 3.48 -1.09 -24.31
CA VAL A 492 2.31 -0.74 -23.51
C VAL A 492 2.27 0.76 -23.28
N LEU A 493 3.41 1.37 -22.93
CA LEU A 493 3.54 2.82 -22.75
C LEU A 493 3.19 3.62 -24.03
N GLN A 494 3.45 3.07 -25.22
CA GLN A 494 3.11 3.69 -26.49
C GLN A 494 1.58 3.84 -26.68
N ARG A 495 0.79 2.94 -26.10
CA ARG A 495 -0.69 3.02 -26.11
C ARG A 495 -1.22 4.06 -25.12
N ILE A 496 -0.36 4.61 -24.26
CA ILE A 496 -0.72 5.56 -23.20
C ILE A 496 -0.59 6.99 -23.75
N ARG A 497 -1.69 7.59 -24.23
CA ARG A 497 -1.71 9.02 -24.62
C ARG A 497 -1.71 9.95 -23.41
N VAL A 498 -0.53 10.25 -22.84
CA VAL A 498 -0.42 11.19 -21.69
C VAL A 498 -0.57 12.63 -22.20
N PRO A 499 -1.55 13.42 -21.71
CA PRO A 499 -1.56 14.86 -21.99
C PRO A 499 -0.29 15.53 -21.42
N ASN A 500 0.12 16.63 -22.07
CA ASN A 500 1.33 17.42 -21.81
C ASN A 500 1.66 17.60 -20.30
N PRO A 501 2.95 17.76 -19.94
CA PRO A 501 3.47 17.48 -18.61
C PRO A 501 2.73 18.22 -17.50
N LEU A 502 2.48 17.50 -16.41
CA LEU A 502 1.83 18.10 -15.25
C LEU A 502 2.89 18.88 -14.47
N PRO A 503 2.65 20.16 -14.16
CA PRO A 503 3.65 21.06 -13.57
C PRO A 503 4.30 20.61 -12.24
N GLY A 504 3.85 19.51 -11.61
CA GLY A 504 4.42 18.98 -10.35
C GLY A 504 5.43 17.83 -10.48
N PHE A 505 5.54 17.16 -11.63
CA PHE A 505 6.29 15.89 -11.77
C PHE A 505 7.52 15.97 -12.68
N ALA A 506 7.88 17.16 -13.15
CA ALA A 506 8.97 17.37 -14.11
C ALA A 506 10.34 16.83 -13.67
N GLY A 507 10.59 16.69 -12.36
CA GLY A 507 11.82 16.09 -11.80
C GLY A 507 11.71 14.63 -11.38
N CYS A 508 10.58 13.96 -11.62
CA CYS A 508 10.38 12.57 -11.22
C CYS A 508 10.92 11.61 -12.28
N VAL A 509 11.92 10.78 -11.92
CA VAL A 509 12.53 9.77 -12.81
C VAL A 509 11.48 8.82 -13.40
N SER A 510 10.53 8.34 -12.60
CA SER A 510 9.45 7.46 -13.08
C SER A 510 8.54 8.15 -14.09
N PHE A 511 8.20 9.42 -13.88
CA PHE A 511 7.43 10.20 -14.85
C PHE A 511 8.23 10.42 -16.14
N ALA A 512 9.53 10.71 -16.03
CA ALA A 512 10.41 10.87 -17.16
C ALA A 512 10.50 9.58 -18.01
N ALA A 513 10.59 8.41 -17.36
CA ALA A 513 10.59 7.11 -18.04
C ALA A 513 9.29 6.82 -18.79
N ILE A 514 8.14 7.01 -18.14
CA ILE A 514 6.82 6.87 -18.78
C ILE A 514 6.73 7.81 -19.98
N SER A 515 7.06 9.07 -19.77
CA SER A 515 6.93 10.11 -20.78
C SER A 515 7.88 9.91 -21.95
N ALA A 516 9.08 9.37 -21.71
CA ALA A 516 9.99 8.93 -22.76
C ALA A 516 9.39 7.80 -23.61
N GLY A 517 8.85 6.75 -22.97
CA GLY A 517 8.21 5.63 -23.68
C GLY A 517 7.01 6.07 -24.54
N VAL A 518 6.17 6.97 -24.01
CA VAL A 518 5.03 7.56 -24.73
C VAL A 518 5.50 8.38 -25.94
N THR A 519 6.54 9.20 -25.75
CA THR A 519 7.08 10.05 -26.84
C THR A 519 7.73 9.20 -27.94
N CYS A 520 8.40 8.11 -27.57
CA CYS A 520 8.95 7.14 -28.52
C CYS A 520 7.86 6.51 -29.40
N GLY A 521 6.68 6.20 -28.84
CA GLY A 521 5.53 5.72 -29.61
C GLY A 521 5.04 6.71 -30.64
N MET A 522 4.81 7.95 -30.20
CA MET A 522 4.40 9.03 -31.12
C MET A 522 5.40 9.20 -32.27
N LEU A 523 6.70 9.16 -31.99
CA LEU A 523 7.74 9.30 -33.02
C LEU A 523 7.80 8.11 -33.98
N ALA A 524 7.47 6.89 -33.53
CA ALA A 524 7.48 5.68 -34.35
C ALA A 524 6.22 5.55 -35.24
N ASP A 525 5.05 5.95 -34.74
CA ASP A 525 3.80 5.95 -35.52
C ASP A 525 3.84 6.96 -36.68
N GLY A 526 4.72 7.96 -36.61
CA GLY A 526 4.97 8.93 -37.69
C GLY A 526 5.91 8.47 -38.79
N GLU A 527 6.41 7.23 -38.76
CA GLU A 527 7.34 6.68 -39.77
C GLU A 527 6.75 5.50 -40.57
N ASP A 528 5.50 5.09 -40.34
CA ASP A 528 4.86 3.96 -41.02
C ASP A 528 3.97 4.41 -42.21
N PRO A 529 4.40 4.22 -43.48
CA PRO A 529 3.70 4.77 -44.66
C PRO A 529 2.46 3.97 -45.11
N GLY A 530 1.84 3.16 -44.24
CA GLY A 530 0.97 2.06 -44.69
C GLY A 530 -0.39 1.84 -44.01
N ILE A 531 -0.75 2.54 -42.93
CA ILE A 531 -2.01 2.30 -42.21
C ILE A 531 -2.88 3.56 -42.21
N GLU A 532 -3.86 3.61 -43.12
CA GLU A 532 -4.93 4.61 -43.10
C GLU A 532 -5.91 4.29 -41.95
N ASP A 533 -5.62 4.75 -40.72
CA ASP A 533 -6.60 4.85 -39.64
C ASP A 533 -7.15 6.29 -39.61
N PRO A 534 -8.44 6.53 -39.92
CA PRO A 534 -8.99 7.88 -40.11
C PRO A 534 -9.08 8.75 -38.83
N GLY A 535 -8.52 8.29 -37.71
CA GLY A 535 -8.37 9.05 -36.45
C GLY A 535 -6.93 9.42 -36.07
N VAL A 536 -5.95 9.11 -36.92
CA VAL A 536 -4.52 9.43 -36.72
C VAL A 536 -4.16 10.59 -37.64
N GLU A 537 -3.88 11.77 -37.07
CA GLU A 537 -3.21 12.83 -37.82
C GLU A 537 -1.77 12.34 -38.10
N ASN A 538 -1.47 12.08 -39.37
CA ASN A 538 -0.14 11.66 -39.82
C ASN A 538 0.91 12.74 -39.48
N LEU A 539 1.95 12.37 -38.75
CA LEU A 539 3.10 13.20 -38.39
C LEU A 539 3.97 13.66 -39.58
N ASP A 540 3.71 13.15 -40.78
CA ASP A 540 4.38 13.59 -42.01
C ASP A 540 3.90 14.97 -42.50
N ASP A 541 2.80 15.50 -41.96
CA ASP A 541 2.29 16.87 -42.19
C ASP A 541 2.57 17.82 -40.99
N GLU A 542 3.23 17.35 -39.92
CA GLU A 542 3.57 18.19 -38.75
C GLU A 542 4.71 19.18 -39.05
N ASP A 543 4.59 20.39 -38.52
CA ASP A 543 5.63 21.43 -38.55
C ASP A 543 6.99 20.82 -38.11
N PRO A 544 8.06 20.90 -38.92
CA PRO A 544 9.39 20.41 -38.53
C PRO A 544 9.88 20.91 -37.17
N TYR A 545 9.41 22.09 -36.73
CA TYR A 545 9.68 22.59 -35.38
C TYR A 545 8.95 21.81 -34.27
N GLU A 546 7.76 21.30 -34.51
CA GLU A 546 7.03 20.44 -33.56
C GLU A 546 7.69 19.07 -33.43
N ARG A 547 8.10 18.47 -34.55
CA ARG A 547 8.88 17.22 -34.57
C ARG A 547 10.23 17.38 -33.84
N ALA A 548 10.97 18.46 -34.11
CA ALA A 548 12.20 18.76 -33.38
C ALA A 548 11.96 18.98 -31.87
N ARG A 549 10.85 19.63 -31.49
CA ARG A 549 10.47 19.80 -30.08
C ARG A 549 10.13 18.45 -29.43
N ALA A 550 9.53 17.52 -30.17
CA ALA A 550 9.22 16.18 -29.67
C ALA A 550 10.50 15.39 -29.35
N TYR A 551 11.46 15.33 -30.28
CA TYR A 551 12.78 14.70 -30.04
C TYR A 551 13.56 15.39 -28.92
N LEU A 552 13.53 16.73 -28.83
CA LEU A 552 14.21 17.44 -27.76
C LEU A 552 13.62 17.12 -26.38
N ARG A 553 12.28 17.08 -26.27
CA ARG A 553 11.59 16.66 -25.04
C ARG A 553 11.92 15.21 -24.70
N HIS A 554 11.97 14.32 -25.70
CA HIS A 554 12.34 12.92 -25.51
C HIS A 554 13.77 12.80 -24.95
N ALA A 555 14.73 13.50 -25.55
CA ALA A 555 16.11 13.57 -25.07
C ALA A 555 16.21 14.08 -23.62
N GLU A 556 15.57 15.21 -23.30
CA GLU A 556 15.55 15.75 -21.93
C GLU A 556 14.99 14.75 -20.91
N ARG A 557 14.00 13.93 -21.32
CA ARG A 557 13.35 12.92 -20.45
C ARG A 557 14.20 11.68 -20.27
N ILE A 558 14.80 11.15 -21.33
CA ILE A 558 15.70 9.99 -21.25
C ILE A 558 16.97 10.35 -20.45
N ALA A 559 17.49 11.57 -20.61
CA ALA A 559 18.63 12.03 -19.80
C ALA A 559 18.34 11.95 -18.29
N LEU A 560 17.09 12.18 -17.87
CA LEU A 560 16.67 12.06 -16.46
C LEU A 560 16.56 10.60 -15.98
N THR A 561 16.43 9.63 -16.87
CA THR A 561 16.39 8.19 -16.51
C THR A 561 17.77 7.56 -16.43
N GLY A 562 18.81 8.24 -16.92
CA GLY A 562 20.19 7.77 -16.93
C GLY A 562 20.58 6.99 -18.18
N SER A 563 19.72 6.86 -19.19
CA SER A 563 20.11 6.24 -20.48
C SER A 563 20.79 7.29 -21.38
N THR A 564 22.10 7.45 -21.21
CA THR A 564 22.89 8.49 -21.89
C THR A 564 22.97 8.27 -23.41
N GLU A 565 23.12 7.03 -23.87
CA GLU A 565 23.20 6.68 -25.30
C GLU A 565 21.91 7.02 -26.06
N ASP A 566 20.76 6.56 -25.55
CA ASP A 566 19.45 6.85 -26.16
C ASP A 566 19.14 8.36 -26.16
N SER A 567 19.57 9.06 -25.11
CA SER A 567 19.42 10.51 -25.03
C SER A 567 20.27 11.21 -26.09
N LEU A 568 21.50 10.75 -26.36
CA LEU A 568 22.35 11.32 -27.41
C LEU A 568 21.76 11.07 -28.80
N ALA A 569 21.23 9.87 -29.05
CA ALA A 569 20.56 9.55 -30.32
C ALA A 569 19.36 10.49 -30.59
N ALA A 570 18.54 10.77 -29.57
CA ALA A 570 17.42 11.70 -29.69
C ALA A 570 17.85 13.17 -29.89
N ILE A 571 18.98 13.58 -29.29
CA ILE A 571 19.58 14.91 -29.51
C ILE A 571 20.06 15.04 -30.96
N ASP A 572 20.70 14.01 -31.50
CA ASP A 572 21.21 14.02 -32.86
C ASP A 572 20.07 14.10 -33.89
N GLN A 573 18.94 13.43 -33.65
CA GLN A 573 17.73 13.59 -34.46
C GLN A 573 17.16 15.02 -34.39
N THR A 574 17.14 15.62 -33.20
CA THR A 574 16.72 17.03 -33.03
C THR A 574 17.60 17.98 -33.84
N LEU A 575 18.92 17.79 -33.80
CA LEU A 575 19.87 18.60 -34.55
C LEU A 575 19.73 18.38 -36.07
N ALA A 576 19.53 17.14 -36.50
CA ALA A 576 19.32 16.82 -37.91
C ALA A 576 18.11 17.55 -38.51
N ILE A 577 17.03 17.70 -37.73
CA ILE A 577 15.83 18.43 -38.16
C ILE A 577 16.03 19.96 -38.13
N LEU A 578 16.69 20.50 -37.09
CA LEU A 578 16.82 21.95 -36.90
C LEU A 578 17.93 22.61 -37.74
N LEU A 579 19.02 21.91 -38.04
CA LEU A 579 20.16 22.46 -38.80
C LEU A 579 19.81 22.98 -40.21
N PRO A 580 18.93 22.33 -41.00
CA PRO A 580 18.54 22.84 -42.32
C PRO A 580 17.48 23.97 -42.27
N LEU A 581 16.91 24.27 -41.09
CA LEU A 581 15.84 25.25 -40.92
C LEU A 581 16.39 26.60 -40.40
N PRO A 582 15.71 27.73 -40.62
CA PRO A 582 16.03 29.01 -39.98
C PRO A 582 15.64 28.99 -38.48
N ALA A 583 16.30 28.14 -37.70
CA ALA A 583 16.02 27.92 -36.29
C ALA A 583 16.59 29.03 -35.39
N ASP A 584 15.87 29.34 -34.30
CA ASP A 584 16.33 30.30 -33.27
C ASP A 584 17.65 29.82 -32.63
N GLU A 585 18.67 30.67 -32.68
CA GLU A 585 20.01 30.43 -32.10
C GLU A 585 19.94 30.12 -30.58
N ARG A 586 18.87 30.53 -29.87
CA ARG A 586 18.62 30.13 -28.49
C ARG A 586 18.26 28.65 -28.35
N VAL A 587 17.48 28.10 -29.28
CA VAL A 587 17.08 26.69 -29.29
C VAL A 587 18.28 25.81 -29.59
N LEU A 588 19.07 26.16 -30.62
CA LEU A 588 20.30 25.45 -30.96
C LEU A 588 21.32 25.45 -29.81
N ARG A 589 21.47 26.57 -29.09
CA ARG A 589 22.31 26.63 -27.88
C ARG A 589 21.81 25.72 -26.77
N ARG A 590 20.49 25.67 -26.53
CA ARG A 590 19.90 24.78 -25.51
C ARG A 590 20.14 23.30 -25.84
N VAL A 591 19.97 22.91 -27.10
CA VAL A 591 20.19 21.53 -27.57
C VAL A 591 21.66 21.13 -27.40
N LYS A 592 22.59 22.02 -27.78
CA LYS A 592 24.05 21.77 -27.61
C LYS A 592 24.45 21.68 -26.13
N ALA A 593 23.94 22.56 -25.28
CA ALA A 593 24.21 22.51 -23.84
C ALA A 593 23.66 21.24 -23.18
N LEU A 594 22.53 20.71 -23.64
CA LEU A 594 22.03 19.41 -23.20
C LEU A 594 22.98 18.28 -23.65
N LYS A 595 23.47 18.31 -24.90
CA LYS A 595 24.43 17.32 -25.43
C LYS A 595 25.71 17.27 -24.59
N GLU A 596 26.29 18.41 -24.27
CA GLU A 596 27.50 18.52 -23.43
C GLU A 596 27.27 17.91 -22.04
N ARG A 597 26.14 18.22 -21.39
CA ARG A 597 25.80 17.66 -20.07
C ARG A 597 25.63 16.14 -20.08
N VAL A 598 25.08 15.57 -21.15
CA VAL A 598 24.89 14.12 -21.28
C VAL A 598 26.23 13.41 -21.52
N LEU A 599 27.11 14.01 -22.34
CA LEU A 599 28.47 13.49 -22.54
C LEU A 599 29.29 13.51 -21.25
N GLU A 600 29.25 14.60 -20.48
CA GLU A 600 29.90 14.68 -19.15
C GLU A 600 29.35 13.65 -18.14
N ALA A 601 28.10 13.20 -18.31
CA ALA A 601 27.52 12.15 -17.47
C ALA A 601 28.00 10.77 -17.91
N LEU A 602 28.11 10.53 -19.22
CA LEU A 602 28.64 9.28 -19.79
C LEU A 602 30.10 9.06 -19.35
N ASP A 603 30.97 10.07 -19.50
CA ASP A 603 32.39 9.99 -19.11
C ASP A 603 32.56 9.62 -17.62
N ARG A 604 31.75 10.22 -16.73
CA ARG A 604 31.76 9.91 -15.29
C ARG A 604 31.28 8.50 -14.95
N THR A 605 30.44 7.91 -15.79
CA THR A 605 29.93 6.56 -15.60
C THR A 605 30.98 5.54 -16.04
N GLU A 606 31.68 5.82 -17.15
CA GLU A 606 32.80 5.00 -17.65
C GLU A 606 34.01 5.01 -16.70
N GLU A 607 34.29 6.15 -16.05
CA GLU A 607 35.34 6.24 -15.02
C GLU A 607 34.98 5.42 -13.76
N ALA A 608 33.70 5.37 -13.37
CA ALA A 608 33.23 4.64 -12.19
C ALA A 608 33.17 3.11 -12.39
N ASP A 609 33.00 2.64 -13.63
CA ASP A 609 33.03 1.21 -13.97
C ASP A 609 34.47 0.66 -14.14
N GLN A 610 35.48 1.54 -14.16
CA GLN A 610 36.90 1.18 -14.23
C GLN A 610 37.61 1.09 -12.86
N GLU A 611 36.98 1.56 -11.77
CA GLU A 611 37.44 1.43 -10.37
C GLU A 611 36.79 0.24 -9.65
#